data_AF-A0A7M2V966-F1
#
_entry.id   AF-A0A7M2V966-F1
#
_cell.length_a   1.000
_cell.length_b   1.000
_cell.length_c   1.000
_cell.angle_alpha   90.00
_cell.angle_beta   90.00
_cell.angle_gamma   90.00
#
_symmetry.space_group_name_H-M   'P 1'
#
loop_
_entity.id
_entity.type
_entity.pdbx_description
1 polymer ?
#
loop_
_entity_poly.entity_id
_entity_poly.type
_entity_poly.pdbx_seq_one_letter_code
_entity_poly.pdbx_strand_id
1 'polypeptide(L)'
;MSVLYIQVRKNQITVRNIERKQDVSGSSAFSNQRLLIADFFKAEKVLWDLIEQIRPRSWLRKLLRTDRFDIVISALEMNEGGLSQVEERILQEVVAGATRMRYRRLITHAQSTPLSDDAVMALIAKR
;
A
#
# COMPACT_ATOMS: atom_id res chain seq x y z
N MET A 1 -4.95 -15.86 3.72
CA MET A 1 -4.10 -15.28 2.66
C MET A 1 -4.27 -13.78 2.79
N SER A 2 -3.42 -13.10 3.56
CA SER A 2 -3.75 -11.72 3.93
C SER A 2 -3.53 -10.78 2.76
N VAL A 3 -4.61 -10.16 2.31
CA VAL A 3 -4.64 -9.16 1.24
C VAL A 3 -4.71 -7.78 1.84
N LEU A 4 -3.79 -6.90 1.42
CA LEU A 4 -3.81 -5.49 1.78
C LEU A 4 -4.09 -4.64 0.54
N TYR A 5 -5.04 -3.72 0.68
CA TYR A 5 -5.26 -2.67 -0.28
C TYR A 5 -4.74 -1.35 0.27
N ILE A 6 -3.71 -0.79 -0.37
CA ILE A 6 -3.07 0.47 0.00
C ILE A 6 -3.59 1.55 -0.93
N GLN A 7 -4.15 2.60 -0.35
CA GLN A 7 -4.65 3.77 -1.06
C GLN A 7 -3.76 4.96 -0.73
N VAL A 8 -3.14 5.56 -1.75
CA VAL A 8 -2.27 6.73 -1.61
C VAL A 8 -3.00 7.94 -2.19
N ARG A 9 -3.10 8.98 -1.36
CA ARG A 9 -3.62 10.32 -1.68
C ARG A 9 -2.57 11.35 -1.30
N LYS A 10 -2.81 12.61 -1.63
CA LYS A 10 -1.92 13.69 -1.23
C LYS A 10 -1.77 13.73 0.29
N ASN A 11 -0.56 13.47 0.78
CA ASN A 11 -0.17 13.46 2.19
C ASN A 11 -0.95 12.47 3.08
N GLN A 12 -1.65 11.50 2.51
CA GLN A 12 -2.46 10.53 3.24
C GLN A 12 -2.31 9.13 2.64
N ILE A 13 -2.17 8.13 3.52
CA ILE A 13 -2.19 6.72 3.17
C ILE A 13 -3.28 6.03 3.98
N THR A 14 -4.08 5.21 3.32
CA THR A 14 -5.02 4.29 3.97
C THR A 14 -4.64 2.86 3.61
N VAL A 15 -4.58 1.98 4.61
CA VAL A 15 -4.36 0.56 4.42
C VAL A 15 -5.62 -0.17 4.85
N ARG A 16 -6.18 -0.96 3.94
CA ARG A 16 -7.34 -1.80 4.15
C ARG A 16 -6.95 -3.27 4.17
N ASN A 17 -7.28 -3.96 5.25
CA ASN A 17 -7.21 -5.42 5.32
C ASN A 17 -8.53 -6.00 4.83
N ILE A 18 -8.50 -6.63 3.65
CA ILE A 18 -9.70 -7.14 2.99
C ILE A 18 -10.34 -8.28 3.79
N GLU A 19 -9.52 -9.18 4.36
CA GLU A 19 -10.02 -10.32 5.13
C GLU A 19 -10.75 -9.87 6.41
N ARG A 20 -10.22 -8.85 7.09
CA ARG A 20 -10.74 -8.37 8.38
C ARG A 20 -11.73 -7.22 8.24
N LYS A 21 -11.93 -6.68 7.04
CA LYS A 21 -12.68 -5.45 6.78
C LYS A 21 -12.26 -4.30 7.71
N GLN A 22 -10.95 -4.20 7.93
CA GLN A 22 -10.34 -3.23 8.85
C GLN A 22 -9.53 -2.22 8.06
N ASP A 23 -9.77 -0.94 8.30
CA ASP A 23 -9.04 0.16 7.68
C ASP A 23 -8.25 0.92 8.75
N VAL A 24 -7.02 1.31 8.41
CA VAL A 24 -6.22 2.27 9.18
C VAL A 24 -5.68 3.34 8.24
N SER A 25 -5.63 4.57 8.71
CA SER A 25 -5.16 5.71 7.92
C SER A 25 -4.14 6.53 8.68
N GLY A 26 -3.22 7.16 7.95
CA GLY A 26 -2.20 8.04 8.48
C GLY A 26 -1.83 9.12 7.49
N SER A 27 -1.26 10.21 7.99
CA SER A 27 -0.90 11.38 7.18
C SER A 27 0.48 11.92 7.53
N SER A 28 1.20 12.42 6.53
CA SER A 28 2.46 13.15 6.69
C SER A 28 2.73 13.99 5.44
N ALA A 29 3.56 15.01 5.55
CA ALA A 29 3.92 15.89 4.44
C ALA A 29 4.95 15.21 3.51
N PHE A 30 4.48 14.23 2.72
CA PHE A 30 5.29 13.47 1.77
C PHE A 30 5.01 13.75 0.29
N SER A 31 3.94 14.48 -0.03
CA SER A 31 3.61 14.91 -1.40
C SER A 31 4.05 16.34 -1.66
N ASN A 32 4.16 16.72 -2.94
CA ASN A 32 4.34 18.13 -3.34
C ASN A 32 3.30 18.54 -4.40
N GLN A 33 3.59 19.56 -5.21
CA GLN A 33 2.68 20.01 -6.28
C GLN A 33 2.64 19.10 -7.51
N ARG A 34 3.66 18.26 -7.72
CA ARG A 34 3.84 17.44 -8.92
C ARG A 34 3.89 15.94 -8.66
N LEU A 35 4.30 15.53 -7.47
CA LEU A 35 4.49 14.13 -7.11
C LEU A 35 3.61 13.77 -5.92
N LEU A 36 2.87 12.67 -6.08
CA LEU A 36 2.10 12.07 -4.99
C LEU A 36 3.00 11.59 -3.85
N ILE A 37 4.19 11.07 -4.17
CA ILE A 37 5.24 10.75 -3.20
C ILE A 37 6.52 11.48 -3.64
N ALA A 38 6.79 12.60 -2.98
CA ALA A 38 7.98 13.43 -3.16
C ALA A 38 9.03 13.19 -2.06
N ASP A 39 8.60 12.81 -0.86
CA ASP A 39 9.47 12.45 0.27
C ASP A 39 9.27 10.96 0.59
N PHE A 40 10.17 10.15 0.06
CA PHE A 40 10.12 8.70 0.16
C PHE A 40 10.07 8.21 1.61
N PHE A 41 11.00 8.66 2.46
CA PHE A 41 11.15 8.14 3.82
C PHE A 41 9.95 8.49 4.70
N LYS A 42 9.33 9.65 4.50
CA LYS A 42 8.08 9.98 5.20
C LYS A 42 6.93 9.08 4.78
N ALA A 43 6.75 8.84 3.48
CA ALA A 43 5.70 7.95 2.98
C ALA A 43 5.92 6.50 3.45
N GLU A 44 7.15 6.00 3.35
CA GLU A 44 7.57 4.68 3.84
C GLU A 44 7.28 4.52 5.33
N LYS A 45 7.66 5.51 6.15
CA LYS A 45 7.43 5.49 7.59
C LYS A 45 5.93 5.42 7.91
N VAL A 46 5.10 6.27 7.29
CA VAL A 46 3.65 6.24 7.48
C VAL A 46 3.10 4.87 7.13
N LEU A 47 3.47 4.32 5.98
CA LEU A 47 2.99 3.00 5.55
C LEU A 47 3.45 1.89 6.51
N TRP A 48 4.70 1.93 6.99
CA TRP A 48 5.21 0.99 7.98
C TRP A 48 4.40 1.03 9.28
N ASP A 49 4.17 2.23 9.82
CA ASP A 49 3.39 2.45 11.05
C ASP A 49 1.95 1.92 10.89
N LEU A 50 1.34 2.04 9.71
CA LEU A 50 -0.01 1.51 9.42
C LEU A 50 -0.04 -0.01 9.27
N ILE A 51 0.93 -0.60 8.59
CA ILE A 51 1.03 -2.06 8.43
C ILE A 51 1.20 -2.74 9.79
N GLU A 52 2.01 -2.16 10.69
CA GLU A 52 2.20 -2.71 12.04
C GLU A 52 0.92 -2.65 12.90
N GLN A 53 0.01 -1.71 12.64
CA GLN A 53 -1.31 -1.67 13.31
C GLN A 53 -2.26 -2.78 12.83
N ILE A 54 -2.18 -3.17 11.55
CA ILE A 54 -3.02 -4.23 10.97
C ILE A 54 -2.47 -5.63 11.27
N ARG A 55 -1.15 -5.77 11.43
CA ARG A 55 -0.51 -7.08 11.63
C ARG A 55 -1.15 -7.85 12.78
N PRO A 56 -1.38 -9.17 12.63
CA PRO A 56 -1.80 -9.99 13.74
C PRO A 56 -0.81 -9.87 14.91
N ARG A 57 -1.30 -9.57 16.13
CA ARG A 57 -0.47 -9.48 17.35
C ARG A 57 0.11 -10.83 17.83
N SER A 58 0.06 -11.87 16.99
CA SER A 58 0.57 -13.19 17.35
C SER A 58 2.10 -13.18 17.36
N TRP A 59 2.67 -13.24 18.56
CA TRP A 59 4.11 -13.30 18.79
C TRP A 59 4.80 -14.46 18.04
N LEU A 60 4.13 -15.62 17.92
CA LEU A 60 4.59 -16.77 17.15
C LEU A 60 4.74 -16.47 15.65
N ARG A 61 3.77 -15.78 15.03
CA ARG A 61 3.86 -15.40 13.61
C ARG A 61 4.93 -14.34 13.37
N LYS A 62 5.11 -13.44 14.35
CA LYS A 62 6.20 -12.45 14.36
C LYS A 62 7.58 -13.13 14.41
N LEU A 63 7.72 -14.16 15.25
CA LEU A 63 8.96 -14.96 15.38
C LEU A 63 9.24 -15.78 14.12
N LEU A 64 8.23 -16.47 13.58
CA LEU A 64 8.35 -17.32 12.39
C LEU A 64 8.45 -16.53 11.08
N ARG A 65 8.24 -15.20 11.12
CA ARG A 65 8.33 -14.30 9.95
C ARG A 65 7.45 -14.75 8.76
N THR A 66 6.33 -15.42 9.05
CA THR A 66 5.48 -16.08 8.04
C THR A 66 4.41 -15.19 7.44
N ASP A 67 4.15 -14.02 8.02
CA ASP A 67 3.14 -13.10 7.50
C ASP A 67 3.65 -12.40 6.22
N ARG A 68 3.23 -12.92 5.06
CA ARG A 68 3.42 -12.28 3.74
C ARG A 68 2.08 -11.89 3.14
N PHE A 69 1.98 -10.63 2.72
CA PHE A 69 0.77 -10.09 2.13
C PHE A 69 0.77 -10.21 0.61
N ASP A 70 -0.41 -10.36 0.01
CA ASP A 70 -0.63 -9.94 -1.37
C ASP A 70 -1.12 -8.49 -1.32
N ILE A 71 -0.50 -7.62 -2.10
CA ILE A 71 -0.69 -6.17 -1.98
C ILE A 71 -1.17 -5.60 -3.31
N VAL A 72 -2.23 -4.80 -3.24
CA VAL A 72 -2.59 -3.86 -4.30
C VAL A 72 -2.33 -2.45 -3.76
N ILE A 73 -1.58 -1.63 -4.50
CA ILE A 73 -1.40 -0.21 -4.18
C ILE A 73 -2.05 0.63 -5.27
N SER A 74 -2.84 1.62 -4.86
CA SER A 74 -3.43 2.61 -5.77
C SER A 74 -2.96 4.02 -5.46
N ALA A 75 -2.44 4.70 -6.48
CA ALA A 75 -2.38 6.16 -6.49
C ALA A 75 -3.75 6.68 -6.91
N LEU A 76 -4.42 7.43 -6.03
CA LEU A 76 -5.80 7.91 -6.23
C LEU A 76 -5.88 9.39 -6.65
N GLU A 77 -4.75 10.09 -6.63
CA GLU A 77 -4.65 11.51 -6.95
C GLU A 77 -3.32 11.75 -7.66
N MET A 78 -3.19 12.87 -8.37
CA MET A 78 -1.95 13.28 -9.04
C MET A 78 -1.41 12.20 -9.99
N ASN A 79 -2.31 11.60 -10.76
CA ASN A 79 -2.05 10.51 -11.71
C ASN A 79 -2.72 10.79 -13.07
N GLU A 80 -2.89 12.07 -13.41
CA GLU A 80 -3.49 12.51 -14.67
C GLU A 80 -2.64 12.02 -15.85
N GLY A 81 -3.26 11.24 -16.75
CA GLY A 81 -2.53 10.59 -17.85
C GLY A 81 -1.84 9.28 -17.47
N GLY A 82 -2.08 8.77 -16.26
CA GLY A 82 -1.45 7.56 -15.72
C GLY A 82 -0.22 7.87 -14.87
N LEU A 83 0.47 6.81 -14.43
CA LEU A 83 1.74 6.95 -13.71
C LEU A 83 2.89 6.87 -14.69
N SER A 84 3.86 7.77 -14.56
CA SER A 84 5.17 7.57 -15.15
C SER A 84 5.89 6.38 -14.51
N GLN A 85 6.90 5.84 -15.21
CA GLN A 85 7.71 4.73 -14.68
C GLN A 85 8.37 5.07 -13.33
N VAL A 86 8.76 6.33 -13.12
CA VAL A 86 9.36 6.78 -11.87
C VAL A 86 8.34 6.77 -10.73
N GLU A 87 7.12 7.23 -10.99
CA GLU A 87 6.06 7.23 -9.98
C GLU A 87 5.60 5.83 -9.62
N GLU A 88 5.43 4.95 -10.62
CA GLU A 88 5.15 3.53 -10.39
C GLU A 88 6.27 2.88 -9.56
N ARG A 89 7.53 3.17 -9.86
CA ARG A 89 8.67 2.64 -9.12
C ARG A 89 8.68 3.11 -7.66
N ILE A 90 8.38 4.39 -7.42
CA ILE A 90 8.33 4.94 -6.06
C ILE A 90 7.23 4.25 -5.24
N LEU A 91 6.05 4.01 -5.80
CA LEU A 91 4.98 3.26 -5.11
C LEU A 91 5.45 1.85 -4.73
N GLN A 92 6.14 1.17 -5.65
CA GLN A 92 6.66 -0.17 -5.39
C GLN A 92 7.73 -0.17 -4.30
N GLU A 93 8.65 0.79 -4.33
CA GLU A 93 9.74 0.91 -3.36
C GLU A 93 9.25 1.28 -1.96
N VAL A 94 8.22 2.14 -1.85
CA VAL A 94 7.61 2.49 -0.57
C VAL A 94 6.97 1.26 0.07
N VAL A 95 6.26 0.43 -0.70
CA VAL A 95 5.71 -0.83 -0.21
C VAL A 95 6.82 -1.80 0.18
N ALA A 96 7.85 -1.93 -0.65
CA ALA A 96 9.00 -2.77 -0.39
C ALA A 96 9.71 -2.39 0.92
N GLY A 97 9.97 -1.11 1.16
CA GLY A 97 10.56 -0.59 2.39
C GLY A 97 9.67 -0.86 3.61
N ALA A 98 8.41 -0.43 3.54
CA ALA A 98 7.46 -0.57 4.65
C ALA A 98 7.15 -2.03 5.03
N THR A 99 7.23 -2.96 4.06
CA THR A 99 7.05 -4.39 4.33
C THR A 99 8.37 -5.12 4.60
N ARG A 100 9.52 -4.45 4.46
CA ARG A 100 10.87 -5.06 4.48
C ARG A 100 11.00 -6.21 3.48
N MET A 101 10.52 -6.00 2.26
CA MET A 101 10.46 -6.99 1.17
C MET A 101 9.62 -8.24 1.50
N ARG A 102 8.67 -8.15 2.45
CA ARG A 102 7.84 -9.29 2.88
C ARG A 102 6.43 -9.24 2.35
N TYR A 103 6.33 -9.37 1.03
CA TYR A 103 5.08 -9.57 0.33
C TYR A 103 5.23 -10.71 -0.67
N ARG A 104 4.11 -11.36 -1.01
CA ARG A 104 4.05 -12.41 -2.03
C ARG A 104 3.88 -11.81 -3.42
N ARG A 105 3.06 -10.77 -3.51
CA ARG A 105 2.74 -10.08 -4.75
C ARG A 105 2.49 -8.60 -4.48
N LEU A 106 2.86 -7.76 -5.44
CA LEU A 106 2.54 -6.34 -5.46
C LEU A 106 1.98 -5.99 -6.83
N ILE A 107 0.80 -5.40 -6.85
CA ILE A 107 0.14 -4.89 -8.07
C ILE A 107 -0.04 -3.38 -7.88
N THR A 108 0.47 -2.60 -8.83
CA THR A 108 0.23 -1.15 -8.90
C THR A 108 -1.01 -0.88 -9.73
N HIS A 109 -1.84 0.05 -9.25
CA HIS A 109 -3.04 0.51 -9.92
C HIS A 109 -3.09 2.05 -9.92
N ALA A 110 -3.50 2.64 -11.04
CA ALA A 110 -3.51 4.08 -11.22
C ALA A 110 -4.89 4.54 -11.71
N GLN A 111 -5.79 4.84 -10.77
CA GLN A 111 -7.10 5.45 -11.07
C GLN A 111 -7.53 6.30 -9.89
N SER A 112 -8.34 7.33 -10.14
CA SER A 112 -8.76 8.27 -9.09
C SER A 112 -9.82 7.68 -8.13
N THR A 113 -10.47 6.59 -8.52
CA THR A 113 -11.49 5.91 -7.72
C THR A 113 -10.89 4.73 -6.95
N PRO A 114 -11.14 4.62 -5.62
CA PRO A 114 -10.79 3.42 -4.86
C PRO A 114 -11.46 2.17 -5.46
N LEU A 115 -10.73 1.06 -5.43
CA LEU A 115 -11.28 -0.26 -5.79
C LEU A 115 -12.18 -0.79 -4.67
N SER A 116 -13.23 -1.51 -5.03
CA SER A 116 -13.98 -2.33 -4.09
C SER A 116 -13.17 -3.57 -3.68
N ASP A 117 -13.55 -4.19 -2.57
CA ASP A 117 -12.89 -5.41 -2.07
C ASP A 117 -12.89 -6.53 -3.15
N ASP A 118 -14.01 -6.72 -3.84
CA ASP A 118 -14.13 -7.71 -4.91
C ASP A 118 -13.21 -7.39 -6.10
N ALA A 119 -13.06 -6.12 -6.45
CA ALA A 119 -12.16 -5.69 -7.52
C ALA A 119 -10.68 -5.91 -7.15
N VAL A 120 -10.30 -5.64 -5.89
CA VAL A 120 -8.95 -5.95 -5.36
C VAL A 120 -8.69 -7.45 -5.46
N MET A 121 -9.64 -8.27 -5.03
CA MET A 121 -9.51 -9.73 -5.10
C MET A 121 -9.41 -10.24 -6.54
N ALA A 122 -10.18 -9.66 -7.47
CA ALA A 122 -10.13 -9.98 -8.89
C ALA A 122 -8.77 -9.65 -9.52
N LEU A 123 -8.14 -8.53 -9.14
CA LEU A 123 -6.79 -8.19 -9.61
C LEU A 123 -5.75 -9.20 -9.14
N ILE A 124 -5.83 -9.67 -7.90
CA ILE A 124 -4.90 -10.68 -7.36
C ILE A 124 -5.15 -12.05 -7.99
N ALA A 125 -6.38 -12.36 -8.41
CA ALA A 125 -6.69 -13.62 -9.06
C ALA A 125 -6.16 -13.72 -10.50
N LYS A 126 -6.02 -12.58 -11.21
CA LYS A 126 -5.41 -12.54 -12.55
C LYS A 126 -3.91 -12.84 -12.41
N ARG A 127 -3.45 -13.87 -13.14
CA ARG A 127 -2.11 -14.45 -13.04
C ARG A 127 -1.03 -13.51 -13.58
#